data_AF-A0A935FY52-F1
#
_entry.id   AF-A0A935FY52-F1
#
_cell.length_a   1.000
_cell.length_b   1.000
_cell.length_c   1.000
_cell.angle_alpha   90.00
_cell.angle_beta   90.00
_cell.angle_gamma   90.00
#
_symmetry.space_group_name_H-M   'P 1'
#
loop_
_entity.id
_entity.type
_entity.pdbx_description
1 polymer ?
#
loop_
_entity_poly.entity_id
_entity_poly.type
_entity_poly.pdbx_seq_one_letter_code
_entity_poly.pdbx_strand_id
1 'polypeptide(L)'
;MRTNYDFSQAPRAKDVPHLTALRTKSKAASKTRISILVDAEVIAAFRARAEAQGRGYQTLMNDALRAALDPDAAPVTISTLRALLDERLSRANE
;
A
#
# COMPACT_ATOMS: atom_id res chain seq x y z
N MET A 1 -20.59 -37.46 -3.33
CA MET A 1 -20.95 -36.03 -3.14
C MET A 1 -22.41 -35.86 -3.50
N ARG A 2 -23.22 -35.14 -2.70
CA ARG A 2 -24.62 -34.88 -3.06
C ARG A 2 -24.66 -33.83 -4.16
N THR A 3 -25.48 -34.08 -5.17
CA THR A 3 -25.51 -33.30 -6.42
C THR A 3 -26.18 -31.93 -6.23
N ASN A 4 -27.15 -31.82 -5.32
CA ASN A 4 -27.87 -30.57 -5.05
C ASN A 4 -28.03 -30.36 -3.54
N TYR A 5 -27.67 -29.16 -3.09
CA TYR A 5 -27.95 -28.67 -1.74
C TYR A 5 -29.09 -27.65 -1.83
N ASP A 6 -30.10 -27.83 -0.97
CA ASP A 6 -31.19 -26.87 -0.83
C ASP A 6 -30.79 -25.79 0.18
N PHE A 7 -30.68 -24.56 -0.31
CA PHE A 7 -30.32 -23.37 0.48
C PHE A 7 -31.50 -22.41 0.66
N SER A 8 -32.73 -22.85 0.41
CA SER A 8 -33.94 -22.02 0.52
C SER A 8 -34.14 -21.41 1.92
N GLN A 9 -33.65 -22.08 2.96
CA GLN A 9 -33.71 -21.62 4.37
C GLN A 9 -32.36 -21.18 4.93
N ALA A 10 -31.31 -21.07 4.09
CA ALA A 10 -29.98 -20.73 4.58
C ALA A 10 -29.89 -19.24 4.97
N PRO A 11 -29.34 -18.90 6.16
CA PRO A 11 -29.09 -17.52 6.54
C PRO A 11 -28.08 -16.89 5.58
N ARG A 12 -28.31 -15.62 5.20
CA ARG A 12 -27.38 -14.93 4.29
C ARG A 12 -26.02 -14.78 4.97
N ALA A 13 -24.94 -14.78 4.19
CA ALA A 13 -23.57 -14.69 4.71
C ALA A 13 -23.29 -13.45 5.59
N LYS A 14 -24.12 -12.40 5.50
CA LYS A 14 -24.07 -11.21 6.36
C LYS A 14 -24.72 -11.40 7.74
N ASP A 15 -25.61 -12.37 7.87
CA ASP A 15 -26.40 -12.66 9.06
C ASP A 15 -25.76 -13.79 9.89
N VAL A 16 -24.69 -14.42 9.37
CA VAL A 16 -23.89 -15.43 10.07
C VAL A 16 -22.75 -14.74 10.84
N PRO A 17 -22.77 -14.73 12.18
CA PRO A 17 -21.80 -13.95 12.98
C PRO A 17 -20.34 -14.30 12.72
N HIS A 18 -20.04 -15.59 12.50
CA HIS A 18 -18.68 -16.05 12.22
C HIS A 18 -18.14 -15.50 10.88
N LEU A 19 -18.98 -15.48 9.84
CA LEU A 19 -18.61 -14.93 8.53
C LEU A 19 -18.48 -13.40 8.58
N THR A 20 -19.32 -12.74 9.36
CA THR A 20 -19.24 -11.29 9.60
C THR A 20 -17.95 -10.92 10.35
N ALA A 21 -17.55 -11.70 11.36
CA ALA A 21 -16.30 -11.49 12.10
C ALA A 21 -15.04 -11.66 11.22
N LEU A 22 -15.04 -12.64 10.30
CA LEU A 22 -13.96 -12.81 9.34
C LEU A 22 -13.89 -11.67 8.32
N ARG A 23 -15.03 -11.14 7.88
CA ARG A 23 -15.12 -9.98 6.98
C ARG A 23 -14.70 -8.67 7.65
N THR A 24 -15.00 -8.48 8.94
CA THR A 24 -14.60 -7.26 9.67
C THR A 24 -13.11 -7.26 10.00
N LYS A 25 -12.54 -8.40 10.40
CA LYS A 25 -11.08 -8.53 10.61
C LYS A 25 -10.26 -8.20 9.37
N SER A 26 -10.75 -8.53 8.18
CA SER A 26 -10.00 -8.37 6.93
C SER A 26 -10.19 -7.01 6.26
N LYS A 27 -11.30 -6.28 6.52
CA LYS A 27 -11.64 -5.05 5.78
C LYS A 27 -11.59 -3.76 6.60
N ALA A 28 -11.84 -3.81 7.91
CA ALA A 28 -11.99 -2.61 8.73
C ALA A 28 -10.72 -2.18 9.50
N ALA A 29 -9.77 -3.09 9.73
CA ALA A 29 -8.69 -2.83 10.68
C ALA A 29 -7.45 -2.11 10.10
N SER A 30 -7.31 -1.97 8.78
CA SER A 30 -6.01 -1.58 8.18
C SER A 30 -6.03 -0.35 7.29
N LYS A 31 -7.19 0.26 6.99
CA LYS A 31 -7.30 1.39 6.05
C LYS A 31 -8.26 2.44 6.59
N THR A 32 -7.73 3.65 6.77
CA THR A 32 -8.51 4.83 7.16
C THR A 32 -8.91 5.62 5.92
N ARG A 33 -10.18 6.01 5.80
CA ARG A 33 -10.63 6.92 4.75
C ARG A 33 -10.23 8.35 5.13
N ILE A 34 -9.43 8.98 4.29
CA ILE A 34 -9.03 10.39 4.44
C ILE A 34 -9.58 11.21 3.28
N SER A 35 -9.82 12.49 3.52
CA SER A 35 -10.11 13.47 2.46
C SER A 35 -8.86 14.34 2.28
N ILE A 36 -8.20 14.19 1.13
CA ILE A 36 -7.01 14.95 0.76
C ILE A 36 -7.17 15.46 -0.67
N LEU A 37 -6.60 16.63 -0.96
CA LEU A 37 -6.43 17.12 -2.33
C LEU A 37 -5.10 16.58 -2.86
N VAL A 38 -5.14 16.01 -4.06
CA VAL A 38 -3.96 15.50 -4.76
C VAL A 38 -4.06 15.96 -6.20
N ASP A 39 -2.94 16.40 -6.77
CA ASP A 39 -2.89 16.90 -8.14
C ASP A 39 -3.34 15.83 -9.15
N ALA A 40 -4.03 16.30 -10.19
CA ALA A 40 -4.59 15.43 -11.23
C ALA A 40 -3.48 14.63 -11.95
N GLU A 41 -2.32 15.25 -12.17
CA GLU A 41 -1.16 14.61 -12.80
C GLU A 41 -0.59 13.45 -11.97
N VAL A 42 -0.57 13.59 -10.64
CA VAL A 42 -0.11 12.55 -9.73
C VAL A 42 -1.05 11.36 -9.80
N ILE A 43 -2.36 11.60 -9.76
CA ILE A 43 -3.37 10.54 -9.90
C ILE A 43 -3.24 9.84 -11.26
N ALA A 44 -3.04 10.60 -12.35
CA ALA A 44 -2.86 10.04 -13.68
C ALA A 44 -1.61 9.15 -13.76
N ALA A 45 -0.48 9.60 -13.22
CA ALA A 45 0.76 8.83 -13.20
C ALA A 45 0.62 7.51 -12.42
N PHE A 46 -0.04 7.53 -11.26
CA PHE A 46 -0.28 6.32 -10.49
C PHE A 46 -1.26 5.36 -11.17
N ARG A 47 -2.25 5.86 -11.93
CA ARG A 47 -3.15 5.02 -12.74
C ARG A 47 -2.40 4.30 -13.86
N ALA A 48 -1.59 5.02 -14.62
CA ALA A 48 -0.80 4.44 -15.71
C ALA A 48 0.17 3.34 -15.19
N ARG A 49 0.84 3.60 -14.06
CA ARG A 49 1.71 2.60 -13.41
C ARG A 49 0.93 1.39 -12.88
N ALA A 50 -0.26 1.61 -12.36
CA ALA A 50 -1.14 0.55 -11.86
C ALA A 50 -1.61 -0.38 -12.98
N GLU A 51 -2.03 0.17 -14.11
CA GLU A 51 -2.46 -0.59 -15.28
C GLU A 51 -1.33 -1.48 -15.82
N ALA A 52 -0.12 -0.94 -15.91
CA ALA A 52 1.07 -1.69 -16.35
C ALA A 52 1.41 -2.87 -15.41
N GLN A 53 1.10 -2.77 -14.12
CA GLN A 53 1.43 -3.79 -13.12
C GLN A 53 0.24 -4.69 -12.74
N GLY A 54 -0.95 -4.43 -13.29
CA GLY A 54 -2.19 -5.12 -12.89
C GLY A 54 -2.56 -4.90 -11.41
N ARG A 55 -2.10 -3.82 -10.79
CA ARG A 55 -2.36 -3.47 -9.37
C ARG A 55 -3.32 -2.27 -9.29
N GLY A 56 -3.93 -2.03 -8.13
CA GLY A 56 -4.74 -0.83 -7.91
C GLY A 56 -3.87 0.41 -7.68
N TYR A 57 -4.23 1.55 -8.29
CA TYR A 57 -3.48 2.82 -8.12
C TYR A 57 -3.38 3.25 -6.65
N GLN A 58 -4.43 3.03 -5.85
CA GLN A 58 -4.43 3.35 -4.42
C GLN A 58 -3.44 2.47 -3.64
N THR A 59 -3.21 1.23 -4.08
CA THR A 59 -2.18 0.36 -3.49
C THR A 59 -0.80 0.93 -3.75
N LEU A 60 -0.52 1.36 -4.98
CA LEU A 60 0.77 1.98 -5.34
C LEU A 60 1.01 3.30 -4.60
N MET A 61 -0.02 4.14 -4.46
CA MET A 61 0.10 5.36 -3.67
C MET A 61 0.41 5.05 -2.20
N ASN A 62 -0.27 4.07 -1.59
CA ASN A 62 0.03 3.67 -0.21
C ASN A 62 1.44 3.08 -0.07
N ASP A 63 1.90 2.30 -1.03
CA ASP A 63 3.27 1.75 -1.02
C ASP A 63 4.31 2.87 -1.12
N ALA A 64 4.07 3.90 -1.94
CA ALA A 64 4.92 5.09 -2.01
C ALA A 64 4.92 5.90 -0.71
N LEU A 65 3.76 6.07 -0.07
CA LEU A 65 3.67 6.73 1.25
C LEU A 65 4.41 5.95 2.33
N ARG A 66 4.37 4.60 2.30
CA ARG A 66 5.16 3.77 3.23
C ARG A 66 6.65 3.92 2.99
N ALA A 67 7.09 3.90 1.73
CA ALA A 67 8.50 4.10 1.39
C ALA A 67 9.01 5.49 1.84
N ALA A 68 8.16 6.52 1.78
CA ALA A 68 8.51 7.85 2.27
C ALA A 68 8.65 7.94 3.80
N LEU A 69 8.03 7.02 4.55
CA LEU A 69 8.10 6.95 6.01
C LEU A 69 9.24 6.06 6.51
N ASP A 70 9.81 5.24 5.64
CA ASP A 70 10.90 4.33 5.99
C ASP A 70 12.22 5.13 6.03
N PRO A 71 12.87 5.26 7.20
CA PRO A 71 14.10 6.04 7.35
C PRO A 71 15.27 5.47 6.54
N ASP A 72 15.25 4.19 6.19
CA ASP A 72 16.25 3.55 5.32
C ASP A 72 15.88 3.63 3.82
N ALA A 73 14.62 3.91 3.51
CA ALA A 73 14.16 4.12 2.13
C ALA A 73 14.11 5.60 1.73
N ALA A 74 14.61 6.51 2.58
CA ALA A 74 14.88 7.88 2.21
C ALA A 74 15.74 7.86 0.93
N PRO A 75 15.29 8.47 -0.18
CA PRO A 75 16.07 8.47 -1.41
C PRO A 75 17.44 9.06 -1.07
N VAL A 76 18.51 8.30 -1.34
CA VAL A 76 19.90 8.75 -1.12
C VAL A 76 20.04 10.07 -1.88
N THR A 77 19.93 11.18 -1.16
CA THR A 77 20.03 12.48 -1.82
C THR A 77 21.48 12.67 -2.24
N ILE A 78 21.67 13.34 -3.38
CA ILE A 78 23.01 13.71 -3.87
C ILE A 78 23.80 14.41 -2.77
N SER A 79 23.13 15.17 -1.90
CA SER A 79 23.68 15.82 -0.71
C SER A 79 24.27 14.82 0.28
N THR A 80 23.52 13.77 0.64
CA THR A 80 23.99 12.71 1.54
C THR A 80 25.16 11.94 0.94
N LEU A 81 25.09 11.63 -0.37
CA LEU A 81 26.16 10.92 -1.08
C LEU A 81 27.46 11.75 -1.11
N ARG A 82 27.36 13.06 -1.38
CA ARG A 82 28.50 13.98 -1.39
C ARG A 82 29.14 14.12 -0.01
N ALA A 83 28.32 14.30 1.02
CA ALA A 83 28.82 14.41 2.40
C ALA A 83 29.61 13.15 2.81
N LEU A 84 29.10 11.96 2.44
CA LEU A 84 29.75 10.68 2.74
C LEU A 84 31.04 10.47 1.92
N LEU A 85 31.06 10.91 0.66
CA LEU A 85 32.26 10.87 -0.19
C LEU A 85 33.36 11.80 0.33
N ASP A 86 33.01 13.03 0.71
CA ASP A 86 33.97 13.99 1.26
C ASP A 86 34.55 13.49 2.58
N GLU A 87 33.72 12.89 3.45
CA GLU A 87 34.18 12.27 4.70
C GLU A 87 35.12 11.09 4.47
N ARG A 88 34.88 10.27 3.44
CA ARG A 88 35.74 9.13 3.11
C ARG A 88 37.04 9.56 2.44
N LEU A 89 37.00 10.59 1.61
CA LEU A 89 38.18 11.17 0.94
C LEU A 89 39.09 11.91 1.92
N SER A 90 38.54 12.62 2.90
CA SER A 90 39.34 13.30 3.92
C SER A 90 40.08 12.30 4.82
N ARG A 91 39.40 11.23 5.26
CA ARG A 91 40.01 10.15 6.05
C ARG A 91 41.04 9.30 5.28
N ALA A 92 40.98 9.29 3.95
CA ALA A 92 41.93 8.55 3.11
C ALA A 92 43.19 9.38 2.75
N ASN A 93 43.14 10.70 2.96
CA ASN A 93 44.23 11.64 2.71
C ASN A 93 44.95 12.10 4.00
N GLU A 94 44.54 11.58 5.16
CA GLU A 94 45.29 11.59 6.43
C GLU A 94 46.15 10.33 6.56
#